data_AF-A0A1I4TTQ0-F1
#
_entry.id   AF-A0A1I4TTQ0-F1
#
_cell.length_a   1.000
_cell.length_b   1.000
_cell.length_c   1.000
_cell.angle_alpha   90.00
_cell.angle_beta   90.00
_cell.angle_gamma   90.00
#
_symmetry.space_group_name_H-M   'P 1'
#
loop_
_entity.id
_entity.type
_entity.pdbx_description
1 polymer ?
#
loop_
_entity_poly.entity_id
_entity_poly.type
_entity_poly.pdbx_seq_one_letter_code
_entity_poly.pdbx_strand_id
1 'polypeptide(L)' 'MTPDLLCEVCFHPIDRTREPLRCRTHGGVTPDGRAVRSYVHALPCEPPDTGEWDGARRGLSPAAVEHAAAQADHR' A
#
# COMPACT_ATOMS: atom_id res chain seq x y z
N MET A 1 6.39 10.92 -15.95
CA MET A 1 6.60 10.53 -14.54
C MET A 1 6.57 9.02 -14.50
N THR A 2 7.71 8.39 -14.21
CA THR A 2 7.74 6.95 -13.95
C THR A 2 7.00 6.73 -12.63
N PRO A 3 6.00 5.84 -12.54
CA PRO A 3 5.33 5.59 -11.27
C PRO A 3 6.39 5.18 -10.23
N ASP A 4 6.40 5.87 -9.10
CA ASP A 4 7.31 5.58 -8.01
C ASP A 4 7.03 4.16 -7.50
N LEU A 5 8.07 3.32 -7.44
CA LEU A 5 7.95 2.00 -6.85
C LEU A 5 7.84 2.16 -5.33
N LEU A 6 6.75 1.68 -4.74
CA LEU A 6 6.54 1.73 -3.30
C LEU A 6 7.01 0.43 -2.64
N CYS A 7 7.67 0.56 -1.50
CA CYS A 7 8.00 -0.57 -0.65
C CYS A 7 6.73 -1.14 0.02
N GLU A 8 6.52 -2.45 -0.02
CA GLU A 8 5.36 -3.09 0.64
C GLU A 8 5.39 -3.02 2.17
N VAL A 9 6.56 -2.75 2.77
CA VAL A 9 6.73 -2.74 4.23
C VAL A 9 6.42 -1.36 4.79
N CYS A 10 7.03 -0.31 4.24
CA CYS A 10 6.97 1.05 4.77
C CYS A 10 6.06 1.99 3.95
N PHE A 11 5.58 1.55 2.78
CA PHE A 11 4.83 2.34 1.79
C PHE A 11 5.51 3.62 1.28
N HIS A 12 6.81 3.77 1.51
CA HIS A 12 7.60 4.89 0.95
C HIS A 12 8.19 4.54 -0.44
N PRO A 13 8.53 5.55 -1.25
CA PRO A 13 9.21 5.36 -2.53
C PRO A 13 10.58 4.72 -2.40
N ILE A 14 10.91 3.80 -3.32
CA ILE A 14 12.22 3.16 -3.46
C ILE A 14 13.07 3.97 -4.45
N ASP A 15 14.13 4.61 -3.96
CA ASP A 15 15.10 5.30 -4.81
C ASP A 15 16.10 4.32 -5.42
N ARG A 16 15.84 3.92 -6.67
CA ARG A 16 16.68 2.98 -7.42
C ARG A 16 18.10 3.48 -7.72
N THR A 17 18.40 4.77 -7.49
CA THR A 17 19.76 5.32 -7.62
C THR A 17 20.58 5.14 -6.34
N ARG A 18 19.91 4.95 -5.20
CA ARG A 18 20.53 4.84 -3.87
C ARG A 18 20.56 3.41 -3.34
N GLU A 19 19.70 2.54 -3.86
CA GLU A 19 19.65 1.13 -3.46
C GLU A 19 19.27 0.19 -4.62
N PRO A 20 19.75 -1.07 -4.59
CA PRO A 20 19.35 -2.07 -5.58
C PRO A 20 17.88 -2.47 -5.39
N LEU A 21 17.18 -2.73 -6.48
CA LEU A 21 15.79 -3.16 -6.43
C LEU A 21 15.67 -4.57 -5.85
N ARG A 22 14.80 -4.76 -4.85
CA ARG A 22 14.43 -6.07 -4.32
C ARG A 22 12.94 -6.31 -4.53
N CYS A 23 12.58 -7.57 -4.79
CA CYS A 23 11.20 -7.98 -4.95
C CYS A 23 10.90 -9.21 -4.12
N ARG A 24 9.66 -9.30 -3.62
CA ARG A 24 9.11 -10.52 -3.04
C ARG A 24 8.10 -11.12 -4.01
N THR A 25 8.16 -12.43 -4.15
CA THR A 25 7.16 -13.19 -4.92
C THR A 25 6.14 -13.73 -3.93
N HIS A 26 4.86 -13.49 -4.23
CA HIS A 26 3.74 -13.96 -3.44
C HIS A 26 3.18 -15.25 -4.03
N GLY A 27 2.46 -16.01 -3.20
CA GLY A 27 1.66 -17.12 -3.69
C GLY A 27 0.50 -16.58 -4.54
N GLY A 28 0.54 -16.80 -5.85
CA GLY A 28 -0.53 -16.41 -6.76
C GLY A 28 -0.03 -15.92 -8.11
N VAL A 29 -0.96 -15.80 -9.05
CA VAL A 29 -0.73 -15.23 -10.37
C VAL A 29 -1.73 -14.12 -10.66
N THR A 30 -1.28 -13.09 -11.37
CA THR A 30 -2.12 -12.03 -11.91
C THR A 30 -3.02 -12.58 -13.03
N PRO A 31 -4.07 -11.85 -13.46
CA PRO A 31 -4.96 -12.31 -14.54
C PRO A 31 -4.26 -12.59 -15.88
N ASP A 32 -3.11 -11.97 -16.12
CA ASP A 32 -2.23 -12.20 -17.28
C ASP A 32 -1.21 -13.34 -17.04
N GLY A 33 -1.36 -14.12 -15.97
CA GLY A 33 -0.57 -15.32 -15.68
C GLY A 33 0.83 -15.06 -15.11
N ARG A 34 1.13 -13.82 -14.69
CA ARG A 34 2.44 -13.48 -14.10
C ARG A 34 2.41 -13.72 -12.60
N ALA A 35 3.55 -14.15 -12.03
CA ALA A 35 3.66 -14.27 -10.58
C ALA A 35 3.40 -12.92 -9.91
N VAL A 36 2.57 -12.91 -8.87
CA VAL A 36 2.32 -11.70 -8.09
C VAL A 36 3.60 -11.32 -7.35
N ARG A 37 4.06 -10.08 -7.55
CA ARG A 37 5.29 -9.56 -6.95
C ARG A 37 5.06 -8.19 -6.35
N SER A 38 5.72 -7.94 -5.23
CA SER A 38 5.85 -6.62 -4.61
C SER A 38 7.32 -6.22 -4.56
N TYR A 39 7.58 -4.94 -4.28
CA TYR A 39 8.92 -4.39 -4.11
C TYR A 39 9.19 -4.08 -2.65
N VAL A 40 10.45 -4.25 -2.22
CA VAL A 40 10.93 -3.92 -0.88
C VAL A 40 12.23 -3.14 -0.97
N HIS A 41 12.52 -2.33 0.06
CA HIS A 41 13.85 -1.75 0.21
C HIS A 41 14.92 -2.84 0.35
N ALA A 42 16.09 -2.62 -0.22
CA ALA A 42 17.27 -3.45 0.02
C ALA A 42 17.93 -3.16 1.36
N LEU A 43 17.76 -1.95 1.88
CA LEU A 43 18.19 -1.54 3.21
C LEU A 43 17.03 -1.71 4.22
N PRO A 44 17.34 -1.87 5.52
CA PRO A 44 16.31 -1.87 6.56
C PRO A 44 15.42 -0.63 6.45
N CYS A 45 14.11 -0.82 6.50
CA CYS A 45 13.11 0.24 6.54
C CYS A 45 12.15 -0.01 7.70
N GLU A 46 11.57 1.05 8.23
CA GLU A 46 10.63 0.98 9.34
C GLU A 46 9.20 0.83 8.79
N PRO A 47 8.38 -0.07 9.35
CA PRO A 47 6.94 -0.10 9.04
C PRO A 47 6.34 1.30 9.19
N PRO A 48 5.32 1.68 8.39
CA PRO A 48 4.69 2.96 8.58
C PRO A 48 4.11 3.00 10.00
N ASP A 49 4.18 4.15 10.65
CA ASP A 49 3.36 4.37 11.83
C ASP A 49 1.90 4.29 11.37
N THR A 50 1.23 3.18 11.71
CA THR A 50 -0.20 3.01 11.43
C THR A 50 -1.06 3.86 12.36
N GLY A 51 -0.45 4.54 13.34
CA GLY A 51 -1.09 5.17 14.47
C GLY A 51 -1.79 4.16 15.36
N GLU A 52 -2.17 4.58 16.58
CA GLU A 52 -3.31 3.95 17.23
C GLU A 52 -4.56 4.17 16.37
N TRP A 53 -5.45 3.19 16.38
CA TRP A 53 -6.73 3.29 15.71
C TRP A 53 -7.54 4.46 16.28
N ASP A 54 -7.53 5.59 15.59
CA ASP A 54 -8.34 6.76 15.93
C ASP A 54 -9.66 6.73 15.15
N GLY A 55 -10.72 6.32 15.83
CA GLY A 55 -12.07 6.29 15.30
C GLY A 55 -12.59 7.68 14.86
N ALA A 56 -12.12 8.76 15.47
CA ALA A 56 -12.51 10.12 15.11
C ALA A 56 -11.85 10.59 13.81
N ARG A 57 -10.61 10.16 13.52
CA ARG A 57 -9.91 10.47 12.26
C ARG A 57 -10.45 9.70 11.06
N ARG A 58 -10.86 8.44 11.21
CA ARG A 58 -11.44 7.67 10.10
C ARG A 58 -12.83 8.12 9.70
N GLY A 59 -13.63 8.68 10.62
CA GLY A 59 -14.94 9.29 10.28
C GLY A 59 -14.86 10.38 9.20
N LEU A 60 -13.65 10.89 8.92
CA LEU A 60 -13.39 11.91 7.91
C LEU A 60 -12.51 11.42 6.74
N SER A 61 -12.10 10.14 6.74
CA SER A 61 -11.33 9.60 5.61
C SER A 61 -12.24 9.44 4.38
N PRO A 62 -11.76 9.75 3.15
CA PRO A 62 -12.59 9.63 1.95
C PRO A 62 -13.25 8.25 1.79
N ALA A 63 -12.50 7.17 2.06
CA ALA A 63 -13.02 5.80 2.00
C ALA A 63 -14.12 5.51 3.03
N ALA A 64 -14.07 6.12 4.22
CA ALA A 64 -15.13 5.97 5.21
C ALA A 64 -16.38 6.77 4.86
N VAL A 65 -16.20 7.96 4.27
CA VAL A 65 -17.31 8.78 3.75
C VAL A 65 -18.03 8.05 2.62
N GLU A 66 -17.29 7.47 1.67
CA GLU A 66 -17.84 6.67 0.57
C GLU A 66 -18.58 5.43 1.08
N HIS A 67 -18.00 4.71 2.05
CA HIS A 67 -18.65 3.55 2.66
C HIS A 67 -19.95 3.92 3.41
N ALA A 68 -19.94 5.02 4.15
CA ALA A 68 -21.11 5.52 4.87
C ALA A 68 -22.23 5.98 3.91
N ALA A 69 -21.86 6.66 2.81
CA ALA A 69 -22.81 7.06 1.76
C ALA A 69 -23.47 5.82 1.12
N ALA A 70 -22.68 4.80 0.77
CA ALA A 70 -23.20 3.56 0.23
C ALA A 70 -24.21 2.89 1.17
N GLN A 71 -23.93 2.83 2.48
CA GLN A 71 -24.85 2.24 3.46
C GLN A 71 -26.14 3.07 3.67
N ALA A 72 -26.08 4.40 3.53
CA ALA A 72 -27.24 5.26 3.65
C ALA A 72 -28.23 5.12 2.48
N ASP A 73 -27.73 4.83 1.28
CA ASP A 73 -28.54 4.59 0.07
C ASP A 73 -29.24 3.22 0.07
N HIS A 74 -28.85 2.31 0.97
CA HIS A 74 -29.44 0.98 1.14
C HIS A 74 -30.60 0.94 2.16
N ARG A 75 -31.10 2.09 2.63
CA ARG A 75 -32.20 2.19 3.60
C ARG A 75 -33.53 2.62 2.99
#